data_AF-X1P8A5-F1
#
_entry.id   AF-X1P8A5-F1
#
_cell.length_a   1.000
_cell.length_b   1.000
_cell.length_c   1.000
_cell.angle_alpha   90.00
_cell.angle_beta   90.00
_cell.angle_gamma   90.00
#
_symmetry.space_group_name_H-M   'P 1'
#
loop_
_entity.id
_entity.type
_entity.pdbx_description
1 polymer ?
#
loop_
_entity_poly.entity_id
_entity_poly.type
_entity_poly.pdbx_seq_one_letter_code
_entity_poly.pdbx_strand_id
1 'polypeptide(L)'
;QLHRLRATVARLAANVPYYRQKFDEGDVDPLGIKSLEDLQHLPFTTKDDLRETYPTGLFAVPVAELVRVHASSGTTGTPVVVGYTRADIDIWAETMARTICLGGGNSSDILQVAYGYGLFTGGLGLHFGGEKVGCTVIPMSAGNTARQIMMMRDLGTTMVACTPSYALTLADAMVEEGMDARELRLKSGLFGAEVWSQASREAIEEMLQLKAYDIYGLTEVIGPGVSADCEYGCGMHICDDHFIPEIIDPDTGEVL
;
A
#
# COMPACT_ATOMS: atom_id res chain seq x y z
N GLN A 1 -10.78 -17.79 0.36
CA GLN A 1 -10.07 -17.36 -0.86
C GLN A 1 -10.67 -17.92 -2.15
N LEU A 2 -10.79 -19.24 -2.35
CA LEU A 2 -11.26 -19.85 -3.61
C LEU A 2 -12.56 -19.23 -4.20
N HIS A 3 -13.57 -18.98 -3.35
CA HIS A 3 -14.80 -18.32 -3.79
C HIS A 3 -14.56 -16.92 -4.40
N ARG A 4 -13.69 -16.11 -3.78
CA ARG A 4 -13.32 -14.77 -4.27
C ARG A 4 -12.49 -14.84 -5.55
N LEU A 5 -11.57 -15.81 -5.65
CA LEU A 5 -10.79 -16.06 -6.87
C LEU A 5 -11.72 -16.36 -8.06
N ARG A 6 -12.63 -17.34 -7.92
CA ARG A 6 -13.63 -17.67 -8.95
C ARG A 6 -14.45 -16.46 -9.37
N ALA A 7 -14.94 -15.68 -8.40
CA ALA A 7 -15.72 -14.48 -8.67
C ALA A 7 -14.93 -13.42 -9.43
N THR A 8 -13.64 -13.24 -9.12
CA THR A 8 -12.75 -12.33 -9.83
C THR A 8 -12.50 -12.79 -11.26
N VAL A 9 -12.11 -14.05 -11.48
CA VAL A 9 -11.85 -14.60 -12.82
C VAL A 9 -13.10 -14.50 -13.71
N ALA A 10 -14.26 -14.89 -13.20
CA ALA A 10 -15.53 -14.77 -13.93
C ALA A 10 -15.88 -13.31 -14.27
N ARG A 11 -15.65 -12.38 -13.35
CA ARG A 11 -15.89 -10.94 -13.58
C ARG A 11 -14.96 -10.39 -14.66
N LEU A 12 -13.68 -10.76 -14.64
CA LEU A 12 -12.72 -10.33 -15.66
C LEU A 12 -13.11 -10.84 -17.05
N ALA A 13 -13.45 -12.12 -17.18
CA ALA A 13 -13.89 -12.70 -18.45
C ALA A 13 -15.18 -12.04 -19.00
N ALA A 14 -16.12 -11.71 -18.10
CA ALA A 14 -17.38 -11.09 -18.47
C ALA A 14 -17.21 -9.62 -18.88
N ASN A 15 -16.39 -8.85 -18.17
CA ASN A 15 -16.43 -7.39 -18.24
C ASN A 15 -15.18 -6.74 -18.86
N VAL A 16 -14.05 -7.44 -18.97
CA VAL A 16 -12.79 -6.87 -19.44
C VAL A 16 -12.36 -7.55 -20.75
N PRO A 17 -12.50 -6.88 -21.92
CA PRO A 17 -12.15 -7.46 -23.21
C PRO A 17 -10.71 -7.99 -23.29
N TYR A 18 -9.77 -7.27 -22.66
CA TYR A 18 -8.37 -7.68 -22.59
C TYR A 18 -8.19 -9.05 -21.91
N TYR A 19 -8.81 -9.26 -20.74
CA TYR A 19 -8.71 -10.56 -20.05
C TYR A 19 -9.45 -11.68 -20.76
N ARG A 20 -10.56 -11.38 -21.45
CA ARG A 20 -11.23 -12.38 -22.29
C ARG A 20 -10.29 -12.90 -23.37
N GLN A 21 -9.66 -11.99 -24.11
CA GLN A 21 -8.67 -12.36 -25.12
C GLN A 21 -7.51 -13.15 -24.50
N LYS A 22 -6.99 -12.70 -23.35
CA LYS A 22 -5.87 -13.36 -22.68
C LYS A 22 -6.22 -14.76 -22.16
N PHE A 23 -7.45 -14.97 -21.70
CA PHE A 23 -7.95 -16.30 -21.32
C PHE A 23 -8.14 -17.19 -22.55
N ASP A 24 -8.69 -16.67 -23.65
CA ASP A 24 -8.85 -17.42 -24.90
C ASP A 24 -7.47 -17.84 -25.48
N GLU A 25 -6.47 -16.96 -25.46
CA GLU A 25 -5.10 -17.24 -25.92
C GLU A 25 -4.35 -18.23 -25.03
N GLY A 26 -4.68 -18.25 -23.73
CA GLY A 26 -4.11 -19.16 -22.74
C GLY A 26 -4.87 -20.48 -22.57
N ASP A 27 -5.90 -20.74 -23.40
CA ASP A 27 -6.80 -21.90 -23.26
C ASP A 27 -7.41 -22.05 -21.84
N VAL A 28 -7.67 -20.92 -21.17
CA VAL A 28 -8.20 -20.89 -19.80
C VAL A 28 -9.73 -20.86 -19.82
N ASP A 29 -10.36 -21.84 -19.16
CA ASP A 29 -11.79 -21.78 -18.83
C ASP A 29 -12.02 -20.93 -17.56
N PRO A 30 -12.64 -19.74 -17.64
CA PRO A 30 -12.87 -18.87 -16.49
C PRO A 30 -13.76 -19.49 -15.40
N LEU A 31 -14.54 -20.52 -15.74
CA LEU A 31 -15.38 -21.29 -14.80
C LEU A 31 -14.69 -22.58 -14.34
N GLY A 32 -13.53 -22.90 -14.90
CA GLY A 32 -12.78 -24.13 -14.68
C GLY A 32 -11.98 -24.20 -13.38
N ILE A 33 -11.84 -23.07 -12.66
CA ILE A 33 -11.08 -22.98 -11.41
C ILE A 33 -11.74 -23.83 -10.31
N LYS A 34 -11.11 -24.95 -9.94
CA LYS A 34 -11.61 -25.95 -8.97
C LYS A 34 -10.96 -25.81 -7.60
N SER A 35 -9.71 -25.36 -7.54
CA SER A 35 -8.96 -25.15 -6.31
C SER A 35 -8.07 -23.90 -6.39
N LEU A 36 -7.31 -23.61 -5.33
CA LEU A 36 -6.38 -22.46 -5.33
C LEU A 36 -5.16 -22.74 -6.19
N GLU A 37 -4.76 -24.00 -6.31
CA GLU A 37 -3.65 -24.45 -7.14
C GLU A 37 -3.91 -24.19 -8.63
N ASP A 38 -5.16 -24.04 -9.05
CA ASP A 38 -5.49 -23.68 -10.43
C ASP A 38 -5.11 -22.25 -10.79
N LEU A 39 -4.71 -21.43 -9.81
CA LEU A 39 -4.21 -20.07 -10.04
C LEU A 39 -2.98 -20.07 -10.95
N GLN A 40 -2.12 -21.09 -10.85
CA GLN A 40 -0.93 -21.27 -11.68
C GLN A 40 -1.24 -21.41 -13.18
N HIS A 41 -2.48 -21.76 -13.53
CA HIS A 41 -2.90 -21.88 -14.93
C HIS A 41 -3.43 -20.56 -15.52
N LEU A 42 -3.61 -19.52 -14.69
CA LEU A 42 -4.02 -18.21 -15.18
C LEU A 42 -2.83 -17.47 -15.81
N PRO A 43 -3.04 -16.72 -16.90
CA PRO A 43 -1.97 -15.97 -17.53
C PRO A 43 -1.53 -14.78 -16.64
N PHE A 44 -0.22 -14.52 -16.61
CA PHE A 44 0.32 -13.38 -15.87
C PHE A 44 -0.18 -12.04 -16.40
N THR A 45 -0.30 -11.05 -15.51
CA THR A 45 -0.47 -9.64 -15.89
C THR A 45 0.80 -8.86 -15.56
N THR A 46 1.33 -8.15 -16.54
CA THR A 46 2.59 -7.40 -16.45
C THR A 46 2.34 -5.89 -16.53
N LYS A 47 3.36 -5.09 -16.22
CA LYS A 47 3.26 -3.62 -16.37
C LYS A 47 3.01 -3.18 -17.81
N ASP A 48 3.46 -3.95 -18.80
CA ASP A 48 3.25 -3.59 -20.21
C ASP A 48 1.78 -3.74 -20.59
N ASP A 49 1.09 -4.76 -20.07
CA ASP A 49 -0.36 -4.91 -20.23
C ASP A 49 -1.13 -3.67 -19.75
N LEU A 50 -0.74 -3.10 -18.60
CA LEU A 50 -1.36 -1.89 -18.04
C LEU A 50 -1.05 -0.64 -18.88
N ARG A 51 0.10 -0.61 -19.56
CA ARG A 51 0.47 0.51 -20.46
C ARG A 51 -0.27 0.44 -21.79
N GLU A 52 -0.39 -0.74 -22.36
CA GLU A 52 -1.11 -0.98 -23.62
C GLU A 52 -2.60 -0.70 -23.52
N THR A 53 -3.16 -0.93 -22.34
CA THR A 53 -4.59 -0.72 -22.04
C THR A 53 -4.89 0.64 -21.42
N TYR A 54 -3.91 1.55 -21.38
CA TYR A 54 -4.10 2.90 -20.84
C TYR A 54 -5.23 3.66 -21.55
N PRO A 55 -6.03 4.49 -20.85
CA PRO A 55 -6.02 4.71 -19.39
C PRO A 55 -6.97 3.80 -18.60
N THR A 56 -7.89 3.10 -19.27
CA THR A 56 -9.07 2.48 -18.61
C THR A 56 -9.39 1.07 -19.11
N GLY A 57 -8.57 0.51 -20.01
CA GLY A 57 -8.86 -0.74 -20.72
C GLY A 57 -8.92 -1.99 -19.84
N LEU A 58 -8.43 -1.92 -18.59
CA LEU A 58 -8.55 -2.99 -17.59
C LEU A 58 -9.66 -2.74 -16.56
N PHE A 59 -10.42 -1.65 -16.67
CA PHE A 59 -11.50 -1.40 -15.74
C PHE A 59 -12.64 -2.40 -15.98
N ALA A 60 -13.01 -3.13 -14.92
CA ALA A 60 -14.10 -4.11 -14.96
C ALA A 60 -15.49 -3.49 -14.76
N VAL A 61 -15.56 -2.16 -14.62
CA VAL A 61 -16.79 -1.35 -14.52
C VAL A 61 -16.61 -0.04 -15.31
N PRO A 62 -17.70 0.61 -15.76
CA PRO A 62 -17.63 1.92 -16.40
C PRO A 62 -17.04 2.99 -15.46
N VAL A 63 -16.37 4.00 -16.04
CA VAL A 63 -15.80 5.14 -15.29
C VAL A 63 -16.83 5.84 -14.39
N ALA A 64 -18.11 5.85 -14.78
CA ALA A 64 -19.19 6.43 -14.00
C ALA A 64 -19.45 5.74 -12.64
N GLU A 65 -18.99 4.50 -12.47
CA GLU A 65 -19.09 3.76 -11.20
C GLU A 65 -17.85 3.94 -10.30
N LEU A 66 -16.80 4.58 -10.82
CA LEU A 66 -15.57 4.85 -10.08
C LEU A 66 -15.71 6.11 -9.24
N VAL A 67 -15.15 6.04 -8.03
CA VAL A 67 -15.11 7.18 -7.09
C VAL A 67 -13.68 7.69 -6.86
N ARG A 68 -12.68 6.99 -7.41
CA ARG A 68 -11.27 7.35 -7.31
C ARG A 68 -10.47 6.87 -8.51
N VAL A 69 -9.47 7.66 -8.87
CA VAL A 69 -8.37 7.26 -9.74
C VAL A 69 -7.05 7.58 -9.04
N HIS A 70 -6.09 6.67 -9.14
CA HIS A 70 -4.69 6.88 -8.78
C HIS A 70 -3.79 6.58 -9.96
N ALA A 71 -2.55 7.08 -9.92
CA ALA A 71 -1.57 6.82 -10.95
C ALA A 71 -0.17 6.63 -10.35
N SER A 72 0.61 5.73 -10.95
CA SER A 72 2.02 5.57 -10.58
C SER A 72 2.86 6.75 -11.08
N SER A 73 4.03 6.97 -10.46
CA SER A 73 4.92 8.09 -10.76
C SER A 73 5.57 8.06 -12.16
N GLY A 74 5.33 7.00 -12.95
CA GLY A 74 5.65 6.98 -14.38
C GLY A 74 7.13 7.14 -14.74
N THR A 75 8.06 6.58 -13.96
CA THR A 75 9.51 6.77 -14.17
C THR A 75 10.02 6.30 -15.55
N THR A 76 9.26 5.45 -16.25
CA THR A 76 9.63 4.85 -17.54
C THR A 76 8.69 5.21 -18.70
N GLY A 77 7.83 6.23 -18.57
CA GLY A 77 6.90 6.65 -19.64
C GLY A 77 5.45 6.76 -19.19
N THR A 78 4.51 6.16 -19.93
CA THR A 78 3.07 6.22 -19.65
C THR A 78 2.77 5.73 -18.23
N PRO A 79 2.12 6.54 -17.39
CA PRO A 79 1.79 6.15 -16.03
C PRO A 79 0.75 5.03 -16.03
N VAL A 80 0.86 4.13 -15.06
CA VAL A 80 -0.19 3.14 -14.80
C VAL A 80 -1.33 3.85 -14.09
N VAL A 81 -2.56 3.70 -14.60
CA VAL A 81 -3.78 4.27 -14.02
C VAL A 81 -4.61 3.16 -13.42
N VAL A 82 -5.05 3.35 -12.18
CA VAL A 82 -5.92 2.43 -11.45
C VAL A 82 -7.17 3.15 -10.97
N GLY A 83 -8.30 2.45 -11.00
CA GLY A 83 -9.61 2.98 -10.62
C GLY A 83 -10.21 2.19 -9.46
N TYR A 84 -10.98 2.87 -8.62
CA TYR A 84 -11.62 2.26 -7.46
C TYR A 84 -13.09 2.64 -7.42
N THR A 85 -13.96 1.64 -7.24
CA THR A 85 -15.35 1.82 -6.84
C THR A 85 -15.43 2.22 -5.37
N ARG A 86 -16.64 2.55 -4.88
CA ARG A 86 -16.85 2.80 -3.45
C ARG A 86 -16.42 1.62 -2.59
N ALA A 87 -16.80 0.40 -3.00
CA ALA A 87 -16.45 -0.82 -2.29
C ALA A 87 -14.94 -1.06 -2.24
N ASP A 88 -14.22 -0.74 -3.32
CA ASP A 88 -12.76 -0.86 -3.35
C ASP A 88 -12.08 0.11 -2.38
N ILE A 89 -12.61 1.34 -2.24
CA ILE A 89 -12.14 2.30 -1.23
C ILE A 89 -12.39 1.78 0.20
N ASP A 90 -13.54 1.14 0.45
CA ASP A 90 -13.87 0.59 1.76
C ASP A 90 -12.94 -0.58 2.14
N ILE A 91 -12.59 -1.43 1.16
CA ILE A 91 -11.59 -2.50 1.28
C ILE A 91 -10.22 -1.89 1.57
N TRP A 92 -9.80 -0.87 0.80
CA TRP A 92 -8.50 -0.24 0.98
C TRP A 92 -8.35 0.40 2.36
N ALA A 93 -9.40 1.11 2.81
CA ALA A 93 -9.45 1.65 4.15
C ALA A 93 -9.37 0.55 5.22
N GLU A 94 -10.02 -0.60 4.99
CA GLU A 94 -9.96 -1.75 5.90
C GLU A 94 -8.56 -2.35 6.01
N THR A 95 -7.91 -2.64 4.87
CA THR A 95 -6.57 -3.24 4.90
C THR A 95 -5.56 -2.27 5.50
N MET A 96 -5.68 -0.97 5.22
CA MET A 96 -4.86 0.06 5.87
C MET A 96 -5.15 0.21 7.36
N ALA A 97 -6.40 0.08 7.80
CA ALA A 97 -6.72 0.04 9.23
C ALA A 97 -6.06 -1.16 9.92
N ARG A 98 -6.08 -2.35 9.31
CA ARG A 98 -5.35 -3.53 9.81
C ARG A 98 -3.84 -3.25 9.89
N THR A 99 -3.24 -2.64 8.87
CA THR A 99 -1.83 -2.23 8.87
C THR A 99 -1.48 -1.28 10.01
N ILE A 100 -2.31 -0.26 10.25
CA ILE A 100 -2.09 0.70 11.35
C ILE A 100 -2.18 0.01 12.71
N CYS A 101 -3.16 -0.89 12.89
CA CYS A 101 -3.31 -1.68 14.11
C CYS A 101 -2.10 -2.61 14.35
N LEU A 102 -1.54 -3.22 13.32
CA LEU A 102 -0.31 -4.04 13.43
C LEU A 102 0.90 -3.22 13.90
N GLY A 103 0.99 -1.95 13.48
CA GLY A 103 1.97 -0.97 13.97
C GLY A 103 1.63 -0.36 15.35
N GLY A 104 0.71 -0.98 16.09
CA GLY A 104 0.32 -0.58 17.44
C GLY A 104 -0.66 0.60 17.51
N GLY A 105 -1.26 1.00 16.39
CA GLY A 105 -2.21 2.12 16.31
C GLY A 105 -3.62 1.77 16.76
N ASN A 106 -4.32 2.75 17.34
CA ASN A 106 -5.73 2.66 17.73
C ASN A 106 -6.40 4.06 17.73
N SER A 107 -7.65 4.15 18.15
CA SER A 107 -8.44 5.39 18.12
C SER A 107 -7.96 6.50 19.05
N SER A 108 -7.00 6.23 19.95
CA SER A 108 -6.37 7.26 20.79
C SER A 108 -5.15 7.90 20.13
N ASP A 109 -4.70 7.36 18.99
CA ASP A 109 -3.48 7.81 18.33
C ASP A 109 -3.67 9.02 17.42
N ILE A 110 -2.61 9.81 17.34
CA ILE A 110 -2.49 10.95 16.44
C ILE A 110 -1.50 10.54 15.35
N LEU A 111 -2.03 10.29 14.16
CA LEU A 111 -1.28 9.78 13.00
C LEU A 111 -0.91 10.93 12.06
N GLN A 112 0.37 11.28 11.99
CA GLN A 112 0.89 12.23 11.01
C GLN A 112 1.29 11.53 9.73
N VAL A 113 0.54 11.79 8.65
CA VAL A 113 0.79 11.21 7.34
C VAL A 113 1.66 12.15 6.53
N ALA A 114 2.93 11.79 6.40
CA ALA A 114 3.95 12.50 5.64
C ALA A 114 4.30 11.83 4.29
N TYR A 115 3.50 10.86 3.86
CA TYR A 115 3.46 10.43 2.46
C TYR A 115 2.78 11.47 1.57
N GLY A 116 3.21 11.57 0.32
CA GLY A 116 2.61 12.50 -0.65
C GLY A 116 1.11 12.26 -0.87
N TYR A 117 0.32 13.33 -0.77
CA TYR A 117 -1.09 13.33 -1.15
C TYR A 117 -1.26 13.75 -2.61
N GLY A 118 -2.09 13.01 -3.36
CA GLY A 118 -2.36 13.27 -4.77
C GLY A 118 -2.63 11.98 -5.53
N LEU A 119 -2.09 11.86 -6.74
CA LEU A 119 -2.19 10.64 -7.55
C LEU A 119 -1.44 9.45 -6.95
N PHE A 120 -0.42 9.71 -6.13
CA PHE A 120 0.24 8.66 -5.35
C PHE A 120 -0.71 8.05 -4.31
N THR A 121 -0.68 6.73 -4.20
CA THR A 121 -1.57 5.97 -3.31
C THR A 121 -1.21 6.11 -1.83
N GLY A 122 0.06 6.38 -1.50
CA GLY A 122 0.55 6.38 -0.11
C GLY A 122 -0.22 7.30 0.84
N GLY A 123 -0.27 8.61 0.54
CA GLY A 123 -0.90 9.59 1.43
C GLY A 123 -2.37 9.30 1.70
N LEU A 124 -3.16 9.08 0.64
CA LEU A 124 -4.60 8.82 0.76
C LEU A 124 -4.91 7.42 1.34
N GLY A 125 -4.07 6.41 1.12
CA GLY A 125 -4.26 5.09 1.74
C GLY A 125 -4.14 5.15 3.26
N LEU A 126 -3.04 5.73 3.76
CA LEU A 126 -2.81 5.92 5.20
C LEU A 126 -3.88 6.84 5.82
N HIS A 127 -4.34 7.83 5.07
CA HIS A 127 -5.44 8.71 5.49
C HIS A 127 -6.72 7.93 5.79
N PHE A 128 -7.24 7.16 4.82
CA PHE A 128 -8.49 6.41 5.04
C PHE A 128 -8.33 5.33 6.11
N GLY A 129 -7.18 4.67 6.17
CA GLY A 129 -6.89 3.71 7.23
C GLY A 129 -6.95 4.36 8.62
N GLY A 130 -6.27 5.50 8.79
CA GLY A 130 -6.24 6.23 10.06
C GLY A 130 -7.62 6.68 10.50
N GLU A 131 -8.40 7.27 9.59
CA GLU A 131 -9.79 7.67 9.88
C GLU A 131 -10.66 6.46 10.24
N LYS A 132 -10.47 5.31 9.56
CA LYS A 132 -11.22 4.08 9.83
C LYS A 132 -10.88 3.45 11.19
N VAL A 133 -9.62 3.51 11.62
CA VAL A 133 -9.21 3.11 12.98
C VAL A 133 -9.77 4.07 14.03
N GLY A 134 -10.07 5.31 13.64
CA GLY A 134 -10.51 6.38 14.53
C GLY A 134 -9.35 7.21 15.08
N CYS A 135 -8.16 7.15 14.45
CA CYS A 135 -7.05 8.03 14.79
C CYS A 135 -7.40 9.49 14.47
N THR A 136 -6.75 10.42 15.17
CA THR A 136 -6.69 11.82 14.69
C THR A 136 -5.64 11.90 13.59
N VAL A 137 -6.06 12.03 12.34
CA VAL A 137 -5.15 12.10 11.18
C VAL A 137 -4.68 13.53 10.94
N ILE A 138 -3.37 13.74 10.89
CA ILE A 138 -2.75 15.00 10.45
C ILE A 138 -2.27 14.81 8.99
N PRO A 139 -2.98 15.41 8.00
CA PRO A 139 -2.68 15.22 6.58
C PRO A 139 -1.56 16.17 6.11
N MET A 140 -0.33 15.94 6.58
CA MET A 140 0.80 16.83 6.32
C MET A 140 1.31 16.79 4.87
N SER A 141 1.17 15.63 4.21
CA SER A 141 1.86 15.35 2.94
C SER A 141 3.39 15.38 3.09
N ALA A 142 4.11 15.17 1.99
CA ALA A 142 5.57 15.16 1.98
C ALA A 142 6.16 16.58 1.95
N GLY A 143 7.37 16.72 2.52
CA GLY A 143 8.14 17.95 2.52
C GLY A 143 7.87 18.88 3.71
N ASN A 144 8.46 20.08 3.66
CA ASN A 144 8.43 21.08 4.73
C ASN A 144 8.81 20.51 6.11
N THR A 145 10.03 19.97 6.23
CA THR A 145 10.52 19.24 7.40
C THR A 145 10.38 20.01 8.71
N ALA A 146 10.72 21.30 8.73
CA ALA A 146 10.54 22.14 9.92
C ALA A 146 9.07 22.19 10.38
N ARG A 147 8.12 22.26 9.43
CA ARG A 147 6.69 22.22 9.75
C ARG A 147 6.23 20.84 10.20
N GLN A 148 6.81 19.76 9.68
CA GLN A 148 6.52 18.40 10.16
C GLN A 148 6.83 18.27 11.65
N ILE A 149 8.05 18.65 12.05
CA ILE A 149 8.53 18.58 13.43
C ILE A 149 7.69 19.48 14.34
N MET A 150 7.40 20.71 13.90
CA MET A 150 6.53 21.64 14.63
C MET A 150 5.15 21.02 14.89
N MET A 151 4.51 20.42 13.88
CA MET A 151 3.21 19.76 14.05
C MET A 151 3.29 18.52 14.93
N MET A 152 4.37 17.72 14.81
CA MET A 152 4.58 16.56 15.68
C MET A 152 4.59 16.96 17.15
N ARG A 153 5.33 18.03 17.48
CA ARG A 153 5.43 18.57 18.83
C ARG A 153 4.11 19.19 19.30
N ASP A 154 3.57 20.12 18.52
CA ASP A 154 2.45 20.97 18.94
C ASP A 154 1.13 20.20 19.04
N LEU A 155 0.94 19.17 18.19
CA LEU A 155 -0.24 18.31 18.22
C LEU A 155 -0.02 17.00 18.97
N GLY A 156 1.21 16.71 19.43
CA GLY A 156 1.53 15.51 20.20
C GLY A 156 1.38 14.23 19.39
N THR A 157 1.90 14.21 18.15
CA THR A 157 1.85 13.05 17.26
C THR A 157 2.40 11.80 17.94
N THR A 158 1.65 10.70 17.86
CA THR A 158 2.05 9.40 18.41
C THR A 158 2.53 8.44 17.33
N MET A 159 2.05 8.60 16.09
CA MET A 159 2.46 7.78 14.96
C MET A 159 2.84 8.63 13.75
N VAL A 160 3.92 8.28 13.06
CA VAL A 160 4.32 8.91 11.79
C VAL A 160 4.26 7.89 10.66
N ALA A 161 3.77 8.29 9.49
CA ALA A 161 3.81 7.47 8.29
C ALA A 161 4.54 8.21 7.15
N CYS A 162 5.68 7.70 6.72
CA CYS A 162 6.51 8.29 5.66
C CYS A 162 7.47 7.26 5.05
N THR A 163 8.26 7.66 4.05
CA THR A 163 9.35 6.81 3.57
C THR A 163 10.46 6.72 4.63
N PRO A 164 11.17 5.58 4.77
CA PRO A 164 12.28 5.45 5.71
C PRO A 164 13.39 6.48 5.45
N SER A 165 13.67 6.82 4.19
CA SER A 165 14.58 7.93 3.84
C SER A 165 14.15 9.28 4.41
N TYR A 166 12.84 9.56 4.41
CA TYR A 166 12.31 10.81 4.96
C TYR A 166 12.28 10.78 6.50
N ALA A 167 12.09 9.61 7.12
CA ALA A 167 12.22 9.45 8.56
C ALA A 167 13.64 9.82 9.04
N LEU A 168 14.68 9.39 8.33
CA LEU A 168 16.07 9.81 8.61
C LEU A 168 16.26 11.32 8.39
N THR A 169 15.68 11.89 7.33
CA THR A 169 15.71 13.35 7.10
C THR A 169 15.05 14.14 8.23
N LEU A 170 13.95 13.64 8.80
CA LEU A 170 13.30 14.23 9.96
C LEU A 170 14.21 14.16 11.19
N ALA A 171 14.85 13.01 11.40
CA ALA A 171 15.76 12.80 12.52
C ALA A 171 16.99 13.73 12.46
N ASP A 172 17.61 13.86 11.28
CA ASP A 172 18.75 14.76 11.06
C ASP A 172 18.35 16.22 11.35
N ALA A 173 17.19 16.66 10.85
CA ALA A 173 16.71 18.02 11.09
C ALA A 173 16.42 18.29 12.58
N MET A 174 15.93 17.30 13.33
CA MET A 174 15.74 17.43 14.78
C MET A 174 17.08 17.60 15.50
N VAL A 175 18.11 16.85 15.10
CA VAL A 175 19.48 16.98 15.64
C VAL A 175 20.07 18.35 15.33
N GLU A 176 19.91 18.85 14.10
CA GLU A 176 20.38 20.19 13.70
C GLU A 176 19.72 21.31 14.50
N GLU A 177 18.43 21.17 14.83
CA GLU A 177 17.68 22.12 15.67
C GLU A 177 17.94 21.92 17.18
N GLY A 178 18.75 20.93 17.57
CA GLY A 178 19.08 20.63 18.97
C GLY A 178 17.90 20.07 19.77
N MET A 179 16.92 19.45 19.10
CA MET A 179 15.73 18.84 19.71
C MET A 179 15.99 17.37 20.03
N ASP A 180 15.64 16.93 21.25
CA ASP A 180 15.64 15.51 21.60
C ASP A 180 14.32 14.88 21.11
N ALA A 181 14.40 13.74 20.41
CA ALA A 181 13.20 13.01 19.97
C ALA A 181 12.28 12.60 21.12
N ARG A 182 12.80 12.49 22.36
CA ARG A 182 12.02 12.25 23.57
C ARG A 182 11.10 13.41 23.96
N GLU A 183 11.28 14.59 23.38
CA GLU A 183 10.35 15.70 23.50
C GLU A 183 9.06 15.46 22.70
N LEU A 184 9.10 14.56 21.70
CA LEU A 184 7.92 14.11 20.96
C LEU A 184 7.23 12.95 21.68
N ARG A 185 6.02 12.63 21.23
CA ARG A 185 5.21 11.50 21.75
C ARG A 185 5.21 10.30 20.81
N LEU A 186 6.14 10.27 19.85
CA LEU A 186 6.23 9.20 18.87
C LEU A 186 6.41 7.85 19.59
N LYS A 187 5.54 6.90 19.27
CA LYS A 187 5.65 5.51 19.71
C LYS A 187 5.94 4.57 18.55
N SER A 188 5.43 4.88 17.36
CA SER A 188 5.65 4.05 16.19
C SER A 188 5.68 4.81 14.87
N GLY A 189 6.33 4.19 13.89
CA GLY A 189 6.46 4.67 12.53
C GLY A 189 6.05 3.60 11.53
N LEU A 190 5.28 3.98 10.51
CA LEU A 190 4.88 3.12 9.41
C LEU A 190 5.68 3.53 8.17
N PHE A 191 6.63 2.69 7.77
CA PHE A 191 7.63 3.00 6.75
C PHE A 191 7.55 2.03 5.57
N GLY A 192 7.74 2.53 4.36
CA GLY A 192 7.55 1.77 3.14
C GLY A 192 7.63 2.63 1.89
N ALA A 193 7.15 2.10 0.77
CA ALA A 193 7.30 2.63 -0.59
C ALA A 193 8.72 2.58 -1.18
N GLU A 194 9.68 2.05 -0.42
CA GLU A 194 11.05 1.77 -0.85
C GLU A 194 11.64 0.62 -0.02
N VAL A 195 12.73 0.03 -0.51
CA VAL A 195 13.46 -1.02 0.21
C VAL A 195 14.34 -0.37 1.28
N TRP A 196 14.37 -0.95 2.47
CA TRP A 196 15.18 -0.48 3.58
C TRP A 196 15.71 -1.66 4.40
N SER A 197 16.87 -1.46 5.03
CA SER A 197 17.61 -2.53 5.70
C SER A 197 17.29 -2.60 7.19
N GLN A 198 17.65 -3.71 7.84
CA GLN A 198 17.61 -3.82 9.30
C GLN A 198 18.45 -2.73 9.99
N ALA A 199 19.60 -2.35 9.42
CA ALA A 199 20.42 -1.26 9.95
C ALA A 199 19.72 0.10 9.84
N SER A 200 18.98 0.34 8.74
CA SER A 200 18.14 1.54 8.58
C SER A 200 17.02 1.56 9.62
N ARG A 201 16.41 0.40 9.91
CA ARG A 201 15.41 0.25 10.96
C ARG A 201 15.95 0.63 12.32
N GLU A 202 17.07 0.04 12.72
CA GLU A 202 17.72 0.32 14.01
C GLU A 202 18.10 1.80 14.14
N ALA A 203 18.64 2.41 13.09
CA ALA A 203 18.97 3.84 13.08
C ALA A 203 17.72 4.72 13.27
N ILE A 204 16.62 4.42 12.58
CA ILE A 204 15.36 5.16 12.73
C ILE A 204 14.79 4.99 14.15
N GLU A 205 14.77 3.76 14.69
CA GLU A 205 14.29 3.51 16.06
C GLU A 205 15.13 4.26 17.09
N GLU A 206 16.45 4.27 16.94
CA GLU A 206 17.37 4.97 17.84
C GLU A 206 17.20 6.49 17.75
N MET A 207 17.20 7.07 16.55
CA MET A 207 17.20 8.52 16.41
C MET A 207 15.82 9.14 16.72
N LEU A 208 14.73 8.47 16.35
CA LEU A 208 13.36 8.97 16.58
C LEU A 208 12.70 8.41 17.84
N GLN A 209 13.37 7.51 18.57
CA GLN A 209 12.88 6.91 19.82
C GLN A 209 11.50 6.26 19.67
N LEU A 210 11.29 5.51 18.58
CA LEU A 210 10.01 4.87 18.22
C LEU A 210 10.21 3.41 17.77
N LYS A 211 9.11 2.69 17.55
CA LYS A 211 9.11 1.37 16.88
C LYS A 211 8.82 1.49 15.39
N ALA A 212 9.68 0.91 14.57
CA ALA A 212 9.64 1.04 13.12
C ALA A 212 9.02 -0.20 12.47
N TYR A 213 7.91 0.00 11.76
CA TYR A 213 7.14 -1.04 11.10
C TYR A 213 7.20 -0.88 9.58
N ASP A 214 7.36 -2.00 8.89
CA ASP A 214 7.37 -2.09 7.44
C ASP A 214 5.96 -2.25 6.88
N ILE A 215 5.64 -1.45 5.87
CA ILE A 215 4.38 -1.51 5.14
C ILE A 215 4.66 -1.63 3.65
N TYR A 216 3.93 -2.54 3.01
CA TYR A 216 4.10 -2.83 1.60
C TYR A 216 2.80 -2.67 0.82
N GLY A 217 3.00 -2.29 -0.43
CA GLY A 217 1.97 -2.31 -1.43
C GLY A 217 2.43 -1.66 -2.72
N LEU A 218 1.63 -1.86 -3.76
CA LEU A 218 1.85 -1.31 -5.08
C LEU A 218 0.52 -0.88 -5.68
N THR A 219 0.60 0.11 -6.56
CA THR A 219 -0.58 0.80 -7.12
C THR A 219 -1.48 -0.18 -7.88
N GLU A 220 -0.87 -1.12 -8.60
CA GLU A 220 -1.51 -2.12 -9.45
C GLU A 220 -2.41 -3.10 -8.68
N VAL A 221 -2.12 -3.34 -7.39
CA VAL A 221 -2.92 -4.22 -6.53
C VAL A 221 -3.96 -3.39 -5.76
N ILE A 222 -3.51 -2.34 -5.06
CA ILE A 222 -4.41 -1.44 -4.33
C ILE A 222 -3.74 -0.10 -3.96
N GLY A 223 -2.45 -0.13 -3.61
CA GLY A 223 -1.76 0.90 -2.83
C GLY A 223 -1.06 0.27 -1.63
N PRO A 224 -0.60 1.05 -0.62
CA PRO A 224 -0.19 0.48 0.66
C PRO A 224 -1.32 -0.32 1.30
N GLY A 225 -0.97 -1.26 2.19
CA GLY A 225 -1.93 -2.11 2.89
C GLY A 225 -2.13 -3.48 2.25
N VAL A 226 -1.20 -3.90 1.36
CA VAL A 226 -1.15 -5.29 0.87
C VAL A 226 -0.60 -6.20 1.98
N SER A 227 0.45 -5.73 2.63
CA SER A 227 1.07 -6.42 3.76
C SER A 227 1.81 -5.45 4.68
N ALA A 228 2.01 -5.86 5.93
CA ALA A 228 2.77 -5.10 6.92
C ALA A 228 3.38 -6.03 7.97
N ASP A 229 4.51 -5.64 8.56
CA ASP A 229 5.05 -6.35 9.72
C ASP A 229 4.30 -5.98 11.02
N CYS A 230 4.67 -6.64 12.11
CA CYS A 230 4.06 -6.45 13.43
C CYS A 230 5.15 -6.32 14.50
N GLU A 231 4.75 -6.22 15.78
CA GLU A 231 5.66 -6.04 16.92
C GLU A 231 6.76 -7.10 17.05
N TYR A 232 6.58 -8.28 16.44
CA TYR A 232 7.58 -9.35 16.46
C TYR A 232 8.70 -9.17 15.42
N GLY A 233 8.51 -8.33 14.40
CA GLY A 233 9.54 -8.00 13.41
C GLY A 233 10.10 -9.21 12.62
N CYS A 234 9.36 -10.31 12.52
CA CYS A 234 9.82 -11.58 11.94
C CYS A 234 9.33 -11.81 10.49
N GLY A 235 8.82 -10.78 9.83
CA GLY A 235 8.24 -10.84 8.50
C GLY A 235 6.95 -10.03 8.40
N MET A 236 6.37 -10.00 7.21
CA MET A 236 5.17 -9.23 6.92
C MET A 236 3.94 -10.13 6.77
N HIS A 237 2.84 -9.72 7.40
CA HIS A 237 1.53 -10.35 7.27
C HIS A 237 0.85 -9.82 6.02
N ILE A 238 0.50 -10.71 5.09
CA ILE A 238 -0.27 -10.39 3.90
C ILE A 238 -1.75 -10.41 4.25
N CYS A 239 -2.52 -9.41 3.79
CA CYS A 239 -3.99 -9.44 3.84
C CYS A 239 -4.52 -10.45 2.80
N ASP A 240 -4.23 -11.73 3.01
CA ASP A 240 -4.40 -12.82 2.05
C ASP A 240 -5.87 -13.19 1.78
N ASP A 241 -6.78 -12.69 2.62
CA ASP A 241 -8.21 -12.69 2.36
C ASP A 241 -8.58 -11.77 1.18
N HIS A 242 -7.79 -10.72 0.92
CA HIS A 242 -7.95 -9.78 -0.20
C HIS A 242 -6.93 -10.01 -1.34
N PHE A 243 -5.69 -10.37 -1.03
CA PHE A 243 -4.59 -10.48 -2.00
C PHE A 243 -3.91 -11.84 -1.90
N ILE A 244 -4.16 -12.73 -2.86
CA ILE A 244 -3.54 -14.07 -2.87
C ILE A 244 -2.09 -13.92 -3.38
N PRO A 245 -1.06 -14.28 -2.60
CA PRO A 245 0.32 -14.22 -3.04
C PRO A 245 0.77 -15.54 -3.69
N GLU A 246 1.62 -15.43 -4.69
CA GLU A 246 2.39 -16.55 -5.28
C GLU A 246 3.85 -16.13 -5.42
N ILE A 247 4.76 -17.09 -5.26
CA ILE A 247 6.18 -16.91 -5.55
C ILE A 247 6.49 -17.79 -6.75
N ILE A 248 7.18 -17.21 -7.74
CA ILE A 248 7.52 -17.88 -9.00
C ILE A 248 9.00 -17.77 -9.28
N ASP A 249 9.54 -18.72 -10.04
CA ASP A 249 10.80 -18.55 -10.72
C ASP A 249 10.63 -17.47 -11.82
N PRO A 250 11.42 -16.38 -11.83
CA PRO A 250 11.25 -15.29 -12.78
C PRO A 250 11.63 -15.65 -14.22
N ASP A 251 12.42 -16.71 -14.42
CA ASP A 251 12.88 -17.16 -15.75
C ASP A 251 11.90 -18.18 -16.36
N THR A 252 11.30 -19.05 -15.54
CA THR A 252 10.39 -20.11 -16.02
C THR A 252 8.91 -19.78 -15.83
N GLY A 253 8.57 -18.93 -14.85
CA GLY A 253 7.19 -18.66 -14.44
C GLY A 253 6.55 -19.77 -13.60
N GLU A 254 7.31 -20.81 -13.23
CA GLU A 254 6.81 -21.91 -12.40
C GLU A 254 6.69 -21.47 -10.93
N VAL A 255 5.63 -21.94 -10.25
CA VAL A 255 5.40 -21.68 -8.82
C VAL A 255 6.42 -22.45 -7.96
N LEU A 256 6.99 -21.78 -6.95
CA LEU A 256 7.99 -22.32 -6.01
C LEU A 256 7.39 -22.95 -4.74
#